data_AF-A0A9E3QJI2-F1
#
_entry.id   AF-A0A9E3QJI2-F1
#
_cell.length_a   1.000
_cell.length_b   1.000
_cell.length_c   1.000
_cell.angle_alpha   90.00
_cell.angle_beta   90.00
_cell.angle_gamma   90.00
#
_symmetry.space_group_name_H-M   'P 1'
#
loop_
_entity.id
_entity.type
_entity.pdbx_description
1 polymer ?
#
loop_
_entity_poly.entity_id
_entity_poly.type
_entity_poly.pdbx_seq_one_letter_code
_entity_poly.pdbx_strand_id
1 'polypeptide(L)'
;HRRRPRLLAISRLIERTPPAPEPPGPSWSHHVPLLDLDPAVTLAPRAARIDRLIRSILADPKGLDLAALESVAERSARQQAPAAPPRLVAEALDRLAPWVAGPLAREIARAAEVRRTIAWSIAWPRVGPVPTVTRGVIDFAYRDRRGGWRLVTLAGAAASEPRERLRLLLSAVAARELGIEPILQGWSVRLGPGGGLHGEEDFSDEAIDRSFQQLIDSIDS
;
A
#
# COMPACT_ATOMS: atom_id res chain seq x y z
N HIS A 1 3.61 49.17 15.91
CA HIS A 1 2.26 48.86 16.42
C HIS A 1 1.31 48.49 15.28
N ARG A 2 1.06 47.19 15.03
CA ARG A 2 0.07 46.74 14.03
C ARG A 2 -1.32 46.70 14.68
N ARG A 3 -2.23 47.58 14.28
CA ARG A 3 -3.65 47.57 14.70
C ARG A 3 -4.33 46.32 14.14
N ARG A 4 -4.73 45.38 15.01
CA ARG A 4 -5.64 44.29 14.64
C ARG A 4 -7.01 44.88 14.28
N PRO A 5 -7.63 44.53 13.13
CA PRO A 5 -9.00 44.92 12.84
C PRO A 5 -9.95 44.31 13.88
N ARG A 6 -10.94 45.08 14.36
CA ARG A 6 -11.96 44.59 15.28
C ARG A 6 -12.86 43.61 14.52
N LEU A 7 -12.87 42.34 14.92
CA LEU A 7 -13.64 41.23 14.31
C LEU A 7 -15.12 41.57 14.02
N LEU A 8 -15.74 42.41 14.84
CA LEU A 8 -17.11 42.90 14.66
C LEU A 8 -17.32 43.76 13.41
N ALA A 9 -16.28 44.45 12.93
CA ALA A 9 -16.35 45.22 11.69
C ALA A 9 -16.30 44.31 10.45
N ILE A 10 -15.62 43.17 10.56
CA ILE A 10 -15.53 42.16 9.50
C ILE A 10 -16.86 41.41 9.38
N SER A 11 -17.48 41.00 10.50
CA SER A 11 -18.74 40.25 10.44
C SER A 11 -19.88 41.07 9.81
N ARG A 12 -19.99 42.35 10.16
CA ARG A 12 -21.00 43.25 9.58
C ARG A 12 -20.77 43.56 8.10
N LEU A 13 -19.54 43.45 7.62
CA LEU A 13 -19.21 43.61 6.21
C LEU A 13 -19.63 42.37 5.41
N ILE A 14 -19.44 41.18 5.99
CA ILE A 14 -19.84 39.90 5.39
C ILE A 14 -21.37 39.81 5.29
N GLU A 15 -22.10 40.16 6.35
CA GLU A 15 -23.58 40.12 6.37
C GLU A 15 -24.24 41.07 5.36
N ARG A 16 -23.54 42.14 4.94
CA ARG A 16 -24.05 43.15 4.01
C ARG A 16 -23.60 42.98 2.56
N THR A 17 -22.75 41.99 2.29
CA THR A 17 -22.26 41.71 0.94
C THR A 17 -23.15 40.67 0.30
N PRO A 18 -23.93 40.99 -0.75
CA PRO A 18 -24.66 39.95 -1.49
C PRO A 18 -23.65 38.93 -2.04
N PRO A 19 -23.96 37.62 -2.00
CA PRO A 19 -23.07 36.61 -2.54
C PRO A 19 -22.78 36.97 -4.00
N ALA A 20 -21.50 37.07 -4.34
CA ALA A 20 -21.11 37.19 -5.74
C ALA A 20 -21.76 36.04 -6.52
N PRO A 21 -22.25 36.27 -7.75
CA PRO A 21 -22.74 35.19 -8.58
C PRO A 21 -21.67 34.11 -8.63
N GLU A 22 -22.05 32.90 -8.22
CA GLU A 22 -21.16 31.75 -8.17
C GLU A 22 -20.58 31.61 -9.59
N PRO A 23 -19.25 31.74 -9.78
CA PRO A 23 -18.67 31.50 -11.08
C PRO A 23 -19.08 30.09 -11.50
N PRO A 24 -19.42 29.83 -12.77
CA PRO A 24 -19.79 28.50 -13.22
C PRO A 24 -18.73 27.53 -12.71
N GLY A 25 -19.13 26.64 -11.80
CA GLY A 25 -18.22 25.68 -11.21
C GLY A 25 -17.52 24.92 -12.33
N PRO A 26 -16.23 24.58 -12.18
CA PRO A 26 -15.56 23.76 -13.19
C PRO A 26 -16.44 22.55 -13.49
N SER A 27 -16.78 22.36 -14.77
CA SER A 27 -17.54 21.19 -15.21
C SER A 27 -16.66 19.97 -15.05
N TRP A 28 -16.65 19.36 -13.88
CA TRP A 28 -15.93 18.13 -13.60
C TRP A 28 -16.70 16.94 -14.22
N SER A 29 -16.75 16.87 -15.55
CA SER A 29 -17.27 15.71 -16.28
C SER A 29 -16.16 14.76 -16.76
N HIS A 30 -14.98 14.82 -16.14
CA HIS A 30 -13.90 13.85 -16.34
C HIS A 30 -13.72 13.02 -15.08
N HIS A 31 -14.54 11.97 -14.93
CA HIS A 31 -14.26 10.94 -13.94
C HIS A 31 -13.01 10.17 -14.39
N VAL A 32 -11.86 10.51 -13.81
CA VAL A 32 -10.65 9.71 -13.96
C VAL A 32 -10.89 8.41 -13.20
N PRO A 33 -10.88 7.24 -13.86
CA PRO A 33 -11.13 5.98 -13.17
C PRO A 33 -10.06 5.75 -12.09
N LEU A 34 -10.49 5.28 -10.92
CA LEU A 34 -9.63 4.93 -9.79
C LEU A 34 -9.64 3.41 -9.61
N LEU A 35 -8.47 2.79 -9.72
CA LEU A 35 -8.24 1.41 -9.36
C LEU A 35 -7.43 1.36 -8.06
N ASP A 36 -8.13 1.11 -6.96
CA ASP A 36 -7.47 0.81 -5.70
C ASP A 36 -6.94 -0.62 -5.72
N LEU A 37 -5.65 -0.82 -5.51
CA LEU A 37 -4.99 -2.11 -5.41
C LEU A 37 -4.59 -2.44 -3.97
N ASP A 38 -4.97 -1.63 -2.97
CA ASP A 38 -4.82 -2.01 -1.57
C ASP A 38 -5.64 -3.29 -1.30
N PRO A 39 -5.01 -4.38 -0.83
CA PRO A 39 -5.71 -5.63 -0.56
C PRO A 39 -6.78 -5.48 0.52
N ALA A 40 -6.70 -4.49 1.42
CA ALA A 40 -7.71 -4.29 2.45
C ALA A 40 -9.10 -3.94 1.89
N VAL A 41 -9.19 -3.40 0.67
CA VAL A 41 -10.46 -2.95 0.07
C VAL A 41 -11.37 -4.10 -0.31
N THR A 42 -10.82 -5.25 -0.69
CA THR A 42 -11.60 -6.41 -1.13
C THR A 42 -11.84 -7.43 -0.03
N LEU A 43 -11.34 -7.18 1.19
CA LEU A 43 -11.44 -8.11 2.30
C LEU A 43 -12.71 -7.88 3.13
N ALA A 44 -13.31 -8.99 3.58
CA ALA A 44 -14.35 -8.94 4.62
C ALA A 44 -13.82 -8.25 5.90
N PRO A 45 -14.67 -7.59 6.72
CA PRO A 45 -14.22 -6.74 7.82
C PRO A 45 -13.24 -7.41 8.79
N ARG A 46 -13.47 -8.68 9.15
CA ARG A 46 -12.54 -9.44 10.01
C ARG A 46 -11.18 -9.63 9.35
N ALA A 47 -11.17 -10.04 8.08
CA ALA A 47 -9.93 -10.27 7.33
C ALA A 47 -9.15 -8.97 7.13
N ALA A 48 -9.84 -7.86 6.85
CA ALA A 48 -9.23 -6.53 6.75
C ALA A 48 -8.58 -6.09 8.08
N ARG A 49 -9.20 -6.42 9.23
CA ARG A 49 -8.59 -6.13 10.54
C ARG A 49 -7.32 -6.95 10.79
N ILE A 50 -7.29 -8.22 10.38
CA ILE A 50 -6.10 -9.08 10.47
C ILE A 50 -5.00 -8.56 9.54
N ASP A 51 -5.33 -8.23 8.29
CA ASP A 51 -4.37 -7.67 7.33
C ASP A 51 -3.76 -6.35 7.87
N ARG A 52 -4.58 -5.44 8.40
CA ARG A 52 -4.09 -4.22 9.06
C ARG A 52 -3.19 -4.52 10.26
N LEU A 53 -3.52 -5.54 11.07
CA LEU A 53 -2.68 -5.92 12.21
C LEU A 53 -1.33 -6.44 11.73
N ILE A 54 -1.33 -7.32 10.73
CA ILE A 54 -0.13 -7.86 10.10
C ILE A 54 0.75 -6.72 9.55
N ARG A 55 0.19 -5.80 8.76
CA ARG A 55 0.96 -4.66 8.22
C ARG A 55 1.49 -3.76 9.33
N SER A 56 0.73 -3.54 10.40
CA SER A 56 1.20 -2.78 11.57
C SER A 56 2.36 -3.47 12.28
N ILE A 57 2.33 -4.80 12.42
CA ILE A 57 3.44 -5.57 13.00
C ILE A 57 4.70 -5.40 12.14
N LEU A 58 4.53 -5.52 10.84
CA LEU A 58 5.65 -5.51 9.88
C LEU A 58 6.21 -4.12 9.58
N ALA A 59 5.46 -3.07 9.89
CA ALA A 59 5.95 -1.70 9.89
C ALA A 59 6.97 -1.45 11.03
N ASP A 60 6.89 -2.19 12.15
CA ASP A 60 7.88 -2.14 13.23
C ASP A 60 9.21 -2.77 12.74
N PRO A 61 10.37 -2.11 12.93
CA PRO A 61 11.67 -2.69 12.58
C PRO A 61 11.96 -4.07 13.20
N LYS A 62 11.37 -4.35 14.37
CA LYS A 62 11.46 -5.64 15.07
C LYS A 62 10.38 -6.64 14.64
N GLY A 63 9.47 -6.26 13.74
CA GLY A 63 8.40 -7.12 13.23
C GLY A 63 8.87 -8.33 12.43
N LEU A 64 10.15 -8.39 12.05
CA LEU A 64 10.79 -9.55 11.41
C LEU A 64 11.69 -10.35 12.37
N ASP A 65 11.80 -9.95 13.63
CA ASP A 65 12.54 -10.68 14.65
C ASP A 65 11.59 -11.65 15.36
N LEU A 66 11.78 -12.96 15.13
CA LEU A 66 10.96 -14.01 15.76
C LEU A 66 10.92 -13.90 17.29
N ALA A 67 12.01 -13.48 17.93
CA ALA A 67 12.07 -13.36 19.39
C ALA A 67 11.26 -12.17 19.92
N ALA A 68 11.08 -11.13 19.10
CA ALA A 68 10.33 -9.93 19.45
C ALA A 68 8.89 -9.94 18.92
N LEU A 69 8.56 -10.84 17.98
CA LEU A 69 7.35 -10.82 17.17
C LEU A 69 6.06 -10.75 18.00
N GLU A 70 5.94 -11.57 19.04
CA GLU A 70 4.77 -11.57 19.92
C GLU A 70 4.60 -10.22 20.63
N SER A 71 5.68 -9.68 21.21
CA SER A 71 5.65 -8.38 21.88
C SER A 71 5.27 -7.23 20.94
N VAL A 72 5.71 -7.30 19.67
CA VAL A 72 5.37 -6.33 18.62
C VAL A 72 3.89 -6.46 18.25
N ALA A 73 3.39 -7.68 18.13
CA ALA A 73 1.99 -7.97 17.82
C ALA A 73 1.05 -7.46 18.91
N GLU A 74 1.36 -7.68 20.18
CA GLU A 74 0.57 -7.14 21.28
C GLU A 74 0.55 -5.60 21.29
N ARG A 75 1.70 -4.95 21.08
CA ARG A 75 1.78 -3.48 20.98
C ARG A 75 0.92 -2.96 19.82
N SER A 76 1.07 -3.57 18.65
CA SER A 76 0.33 -3.21 17.43
C SER A 76 -1.18 -3.40 17.63
N ALA A 77 -1.58 -4.46 18.32
CA ALA A 77 -2.98 -4.76 18.59
C ALA A 77 -3.64 -3.71 19.50
N ARG A 78 -2.91 -3.22 20.51
CA ARG A 78 -3.38 -2.13 21.39
C ARG A 78 -3.53 -0.79 20.66
N GLN A 79 -2.80 -0.57 19.58
CA GLN A 79 -2.85 0.66 18.79
C GLN A 79 -3.98 0.68 17.76
N GLN A 80 -4.64 -0.45 17.50
CA GLN A 80 -5.81 -0.47 16.61
C GLN A 80 -7.03 0.18 17.26
N ALA A 81 -7.91 0.74 16.42
CA ALA A 81 -9.21 1.26 16.81
C ALA A 81 -10.35 0.49 16.09
N PRO A 82 -11.16 -0.31 16.79
CA PRO A 82 -10.97 -0.76 18.18
C PRO A 82 -9.76 -1.70 18.31
N ALA A 83 -9.23 -1.82 19.53
CA ALA A 83 -8.09 -2.69 19.82
C ALA A 83 -8.35 -4.13 19.32
N ALA A 84 -7.31 -4.76 18.77
CA ALA A 84 -7.42 -6.14 18.31
C ALA A 84 -7.49 -7.10 19.52
N PRO A 85 -8.50 -7.97 19.59
CA PRO A 85 -8.61 -8.94 20.68
C PRO A 85 -7.51 -10.02 20.57
N PRO A 86 -7.16 -10.72 21.66
CA PRO A 86 -6.10 -11.73 21.66
C PRO A 86 -6.24 -12.82 20.58
N ARG A 87 -7.47 -13.25 20.27
CA ARG A 87 -7.73 -14.22 19.19
C ARG A 87 -7.29 -13.72 17.80
N LEU A 88 -7.36 -12.41 17.56
CA LEU A 88 -6.93 -11.79 16.31
C LEU A 88 -5.40 -11.67 16.25
N VAL A 89 -4.77 -11.42 17.41
CA VAL A 89 -3.31 -11.46 17.56
C VAL A 89 -2.75 -12.84 17.26
N ALA A 90 -3.31 -13.88 17.89
CA ALA A 90 -2.91 -15.27 17.64
C ALA A 90 -3.03 -15.62 16.14
N GLU A 91 -4.17 -15.29 15.52
CA GLU A 91 -4.38 -15.55 14.09
C GLU A 91 -3.40 -14.78 13.18
N ALA A 92 -3.02 -13.55 13.53
CA ALA A 92 -2.01 -12.80 12.80
C ALA A 92 -0.61 -13.42 12.95
N LEU A 93 -0.25 -13.85 14.15
CA LEU A 93 1.02 -14.53 14.43
C LEU A 93 1.11 -15.87 13.70
N ASP A 94 0.06 -16.68 13.72
CA ASP A 94 0.00 -17.97 13.01
C ASP A 94 0.24 -17.81 11.51
N ARG A 95 -0.29 -16.73 10.92
CA ARG A 95 -0.07 -16.41 9.49
C ARG A 95 1.34 -15.90 9.20
N LEU A 96 1.94 -15.18 10.13
CA LEU A 96 3.24 -14.53 9.95
C LEU A 96 4.42 -15.45 10.23
N ALA A 97 4.33 -16.28 11.27
CA ALA A 97 5.46 -17.04 11.79
C ALA A 97 6.19 -17.90 10.72
N PRO A 98 5.49 -18.62 9.81
CA PRO A 98 6.16 -19.39 8.77
C PRO A 98 7.00 -18.53 7.82
N TRP A 99 6.48 -17.35 7.45
CA TRP A 99 7.18 -16.43 6.55
C TRP A 99 8.32 -15.72 7.26
N VAL A 100 8.13 -15.25 8.50
CA VAL A 100 9.17 -14.57 9.29
C VAL A 100 10.37 -15.50 9.56
N ALA A 101 10.14 -16.80 9.73
CA ALA A 101 11.20 -17.81 9.82
C ALA A 101 11.91 -18.09 8.47
N GLY A 102 11.30 -17.67 7.36
CA GLY A 102 11.76 -17.89 6.01
C GLY A 102 13.05 -17.14 5.63
N PRO A 103 13.70 -17.55 4.52
CA PRO A 103 14.95 -16.94 4.08
C PRO A 103 14.77 -15.48 3.64
N LEU A 104 13.67 -15.14 2.95
CA LEU A 104 13.41 -13.78 2.49
C LEU A 104 13.23 -12.79 3.66
N ALA A 105 12.46 -13.17 4.68
CA ALA A 105 12.30 -12.33 5.89
C ALA A 105 13.64 -12.11 6.61
N ARG A 106 14.48 -13.16 6.72
CA ARG A 106 15.84 -13.06 7.27
C ARG A 106 16.76 -12.17 6.42
N GLU A 107 16.60 -12.18 5.11
CA GLU A 107 17.33 -11.29 4.21
C GLU A 107 16.94 -9.83 4.45
N ILE A 108 15.63 -9.53 4.47
CA ILE A 108 15.11 -8.18 4.74
C ILE A 108 15.58 -7.69 6.12
N ALA A 109 15.49 -8.53 7.15
CA ALA A 109 15.92 -8.17 8.51
C ALA A 109 17.41 -7.84 8.62
N ARG A 110 18.24 -8.33 7.69
CA ARG A 110 19.69 -8.09 7.64
C ARG A 110 20.10 -7.04 6.61
N ALA A 111 19.16 -6.50 5.85
CA ALA A 111 19.46 -5.51 4.83
C ALA A 111 19.94 -4.20 5.47
N ALA A 112 20.90 -3.54 4.83
CA ALA A 112 21.47 -2.29 5.34
C ALA A 112 20.46 -1.15 5.31
N GLU A 113 19.58 -1.16 4.30
CA GLU A 113 18.51 -0.17 4.13
C GLU A 113 17.19 -0.91 3.87
N VAL A 114 16.16 -0.56 4.65
CA VAL A 114 14.80 -1.08 4.48
C VAL A 114 13.82 0.06 4.66
N ARG A 115 13.05 0.34 3.62
CA ARG A 115 11.88 1.21 3.64
C ARG A 115 10.63 0.34 3.75
N ARG A 116 9.73 0.70 4.67
CA ARG A 116 8.53 -0.08 5.00
C ARG A 116 7.28 0.74 4.66
N THR A 117 6.22 0.06 4.26
CA THR A 117 4.88 0.65 4.09
C THR A 117 4.90 1.92 3.22
N ILE A 118 5.36 1.78 1.98
CA ILE A 118 5.42 2.89 1.03
C ILE A 118 4.11 2.93 0.25
N ALA A 119 3.22 3.84 0.64
CA ALA A 119 2.01 4.11 -0.14
C ALA A 119 2.36 4.85 -1.43
N TRP A 120 1.66 4.52 -2.52
CA TRP A 120 1.86 5.15 -3.81
C TRP A 120 0.54 5.33 -4.55
N SER A 121 0.53 6.30 -5.47
CA SER A 121 -0.51 6.46 -6.47
C SER A 121 0.12 6.94 -7.77
N ILE A 122 -0.20 6.26 -8.87
CA ILE A 122 0.35 6.58 -10.20
C ILE A 122 -0.76 6.48 -11.25
N ALA A 123 -0.63 7.27 -12.31
CA ALA A 123 -1.49 7.18 -13.49
C ALA A 123 -0.96 6.09 -14.44
N TRP A 124 -1.83 5.19 -14.90
CA TRP A 124 -1.49 4.17 -15.90
C TRP A 124 -2.60 4.01 -16.96
N PRO A 125 -2.27 3.87 -18.26
CA PRO A 125 -0.94 4.01 -18.85
C PRO A 125 -0.41 5.44 -18.69
N ARG A 126 0.93 5.60 -18.67
CA ARG A 126 1.58 6.92 -18.49
C ARG A 126 1.29 7.88 -19.65
N VAL A 127 1.00 7.32 -20.83
CA VAL A 127 0.71 8.04 -22.07
C VAL A 127 -0.58 7.46 -22.64
N GLY A 128 -1.57 8.32 -22.94
CA GLY A 128 -2.85 7.89 -23.50
C GLY A 128 -3.97 8.90 -23.21
N PRO A 129 -5.14 8.74 -23.86
CA PRO A 129 -6.20 9.75 -23.80
C PRO A 129 -6.90 9.84 -22.44
N VAL A 130 -6.97 8.75 -21.65
CA VAL A 130 -7.54 8.74 -20.30
C VAL A 130 -6.79 7.73 -19.42
N PRO A 131 -5.86 8.16 -18.54
CA PRO A 131 -5.19 7.24 -17.62
C PRO A 131 -6.12 6.83 -16.47
N THR A 132 -5.94 5.62 -15.96
CA THR A 132 -6.51 5.17 -14.68
C THR A 132 -5.56 5.55 -13.56
N VAL A 133 -6.06 6.25 -12.54
CA VAL A 133 -5.29 6.45 -11.31
C VAL A 133 -5.29 5.13 -10.57
N THR A 134 -4.12 4.58 -10.34
CA THR A 134 -3.91 3.40 -9.52
C THR A 134 -3.31 3.81 -8.18
N ARG A 135 -3.61 3.06 -7.13
CA ARG A 135 -2.95 3.23 -5.84
C ARG A 135 -2.70 1.90 -5.16
N GLY A 136 -1.67 1.84 -4.33
CA GLY A 136 -1.31 0.64 -3.60
C GLY A 136 -0.22 0.92 -2.57
N VAL A 137 0.36 -0.17 -2.04
CA VAL A 137 1.39 -0.14 -1.02
C VAL A 137 2.50 -1.13 -1.37
N ILE A 138 3.74 -0.68 -1.22
CA ILE A 138 4.93 -1.53 -1.14
C ILE A 138 5.14 -1.86 0.34
N ASP A 139 5.13 -3.13 0.69
CA ASP A 139 5.31 -3.55 2.08
C ASP A 139 6.75 -3.39 2.52
N PHE A 140 7.69 -3.78 1.67
CA PHE A 140 9.12 -3.54 1.86
C PHE A 140 9.79 -3.14 0.56
N ALA A 141 10.65 -2.14 0.61
CA ALA A 141 11.73 -1.96 -0.34
C ALA A 141 13.04 -2.08 0.45
N TYR A 142 13.90 -3.03 0.09
CA TYR A 142 15.17 -3.22 0.77
C TYR A 142 16.33 -3.27 -0.22
N ARG A 143 17.50 -2.84 0.26
CA ARG A 143 18.72 -2.86 -0.53
C ARG A 143 19.49 -4.14 -0.25
N ASP A 144 19.73 -4.93 -1.30
CA ASP A 144 20.50 -6.15 -1.18
C ASP A 144 22.00 -5.87 -1.00
N ARG A 145 22.80 -6.92 -0.79
CA ARG A 145 24.25 -6.79 -0.59
C ARG A 145 25.01 -6.25 -1.81
N ARG A 146 24.40 -6.31 -3.01
CA ARG A 146 24.97 -5.78 -4.25
C ARG A 146 24.56 -4.33 -4.50
N GLY A 147 23.78 -3.75 -3.60
CA GLY A 147 23.34 -2.35 -3.69
C GLY A 147 22.11 -2.16 -4.57
N GLY A 148 21.48 -3.24 -5.06
CA GLY A 148 20.23 -3.16 -5.83
C GLY A 148 19.01 -3.20 -4.93
N TRP A 149 17.94 -2.54 -5.35
CA TRP A 149 16.67 -2.54 -4.63
C TRP A 149 15.84 -3.77 -4.98
N ARG A 150 15.19 -4.33 -3.96
CA ARG A 150 14.21 -5.39 -4.09
C ARG A 150 12.91 -4.97 -3.43
N LEU A 151 11.81 -5.25 -4.11
CA LEU A 151 10.48 -4.92 -3.62
C LEU A 151 9.78 -6.16 -3.09
N VAL A 152 8.96 -5.98 -2.07
CA VAL A 152 8.13 -7.03 -1.49
C VAL A 152 6.73 -6.49 -1.27
N THR A 153 5.75 -7.25 -1.77
CA THR A 153 4.33 -7.02 -1.55
C THR A 153 3.72 -8.23 -0.86
N LEU A 154 2.95 -8.01 0.18
CA LEU A 154 2.29 -9.05 0.98
C LEU A 154 0.84 -9.19 0.54
N ALA A 155 0.47 -10.40 0.15
CA ALA A 155 -0.86 -10.80 -0.26
C ALA A 155 -1.52 -11.65 0.84
N GLY A 156 -2.83 -11.46 1.03
CA GLY A 156 -3.63 -12.37 1.84
C GLY A 156 -3.83 -13.72 1.15
N ALA A 157 -4.22 -14.75 1.90
CA ALA A 157 -4.44 -16.10 1.37
C ALA A 157 -5.46 -16.17 0.22
N ALA A 158 -6.48 -15.30 0.25
CA ALA A 158 -7.56 -15.23 -0.75
C ALA A 158 -7.32 -14.15 -1.84
N ALA A 159 -6.12 -13.57 -1.92
CA ALA A 159 -5.86 -12.50 -2.87
C ALA A 159 -5.82 -13.02 -4.32
N SER A 160 -6.44 -12.26 -5.22
CA SER A 160 -6.41 -12.52 -6.68
C SER A 160 -4.99 -12.38 -7.22
N GLU A 161 -4.49 -13.41 -7.87
CA GLU A 161 -3.12 -13.42 -8.42
C GLU A 161 -2.90 -12.34 -9.50
N PRO A 162 -3.79 -12.14 -10.50
CA PRO A 162 -3.68 -11.03 -11.45
C PRO A 162 -3.59 -9.66 -10.77
N ARG A 163 -4.38 -9.45 -9.71
CA ARG A 163 -4.41 -8.19 -8.95
C ARG A 163 -3.11 -7.96 -8.18
N GLU A 164 -2.61 -8.97 -7.50
CA GLU A 164 -1.36 -8.88 -6.74
C GLU A 164 -0.14 -8.72 -7.64
N ARG A 165 -0.14 -9.39 -8.79
CA ARG A 165 0.90 -9.22 -9.80
C ARG A 165 0.90 -7.79 -10.34
N LEU A 166 -0.27 -7.27 -10.73
CA LEU A 166 -0.39 -5.89 -11.20
C LEU A 166 0.09 -4.88 -10.14
N ARG A 167 -0.29 -5.10 -8.87
CA ARG A 167 0.18 -4.28 -7.74
C ARG A 167 1.70 -4.28 -7.62
N LEU A 168 2.36 -5.44 -7.76
CA LEU A 168 3.82 -5.53 -7.69
C LEU A 168 4.49 -4.80 -8.86
N LEU A 169 3.97 -4.94 -10.08
CA LEU A 169 4.52 -4.28 -11.25
C LEU A 169 4.40 -2.75 -11.15
N LEU A 170 3.23 -2.24 -10.81
CA LEU A 170 3.00 -0.81 -10.60
C LEU A 170 3.76 -0.26 -9.38
N SER A 171 4.00 -1.08 -8.36
CA SER A 171 4.88 -0.73 -7.25
C SER A 171 6.32 -0.47 -7.71
N ALA A 172 6.83 -1.21 -8.69
CA ALA A 172 8.15 -0.96 -9.25
C ALA A 172 8.21 0.37 -10.01
N VAL A 173 7.15 0.70 -10.74
CA VAL A 173 7.00 1.99 -11.42
C VAL A 173 6.99 3.14 -10.41
N ALA A 174 6.19 3.04 -9.36
CA ALA A 174 6.13 4.05 -8.30
C ALA A 174 7.46 4.16 -7.52
N ALA A 175 8.12 3.04 -7.24
CA ALA A 175 9.42 3.03 -6.56
C ALA A 175 10.49 3.81 -7.34
N ARG A 176 10.54 3.67 -8.67
CA ARG A 176 11.45 4.45 -9.53
C ARG A 176 11.20 5.96 -9.40
N GLU A 177 9.94 6.40 -9.41
CA GLU A 177 9.59 7.82 -9.21
C GLU A 177 10.00 8.36 -7.84
N LEU A 178 10.12 7.48 -6.85
CA LEU A 178 10.58 7.80 -5.49
C LEU A 178 12.11 7.67 -5.32
N GLY A 179 12.86 7.47 -6.41
CA GLY A 179 14.32 7.32 -6.40
C GLY A 179 14.80 5.99 -5.82
N ILE A 180 13.97 4.95 -5.84
CA ILE A 180 14.31 3.59 -5.42
C ILE A 180 14.74 2.80 -6.66
N GLU A 181 16.00 2.96 -7.06
CA GLU A 181 16.56 2.36 -8.27
C GLU A 181 18.05 1.99 -8.10
N PRO A 182 18.58 1.02 -8.87
CA PRO A 182 17.85 0.11 -9.78
C PRO A 182 17.06 -0.95 -9.01
N ILE A 183 15.87 -1.30 -9.51
CA ILE A 183 15.04 -2.39 -8.98
C ILE A 183 15.46 -3.67 -9.71
N LEU A 184 15.98 -4.64 -8.97
CA LEU A 184 16.48 -5.89 -9.54
C LEU A 184 15.40 -6.98 -9.54
N GLN A 185 14.52 -6.98 -8.54
CA GLN A 185 13.55 -8.05 -8.34
C GLN A 185 12.41 -7.59 -7.44
N GLY A 186 11.23 -8.16 -7.67
CA GLY A 186 10.04 -8.02 -6.84
C GLY A 186 9.58 -9.37 -6.33
N TRP A 187 9.02 -9.39 -5.13
CA TRP A 187 8.48 -10.58 -4.50
C TRP A 187 7.04 -10.36 -4.08
N SER A 188 6.13 -11.20 -4.56
CA SER A 188 4.79 -11.31 -3.98
C SER A 188 4.78 -12.47 -2.99
N VAL A 189 4.49 -12.16 -1.73
CA VAL A 189 4.45 -13.12 -0.62
C VAL A 189 3.00 -13.35 -0.21
N ARG A 190 2.51 -14.58 -0.36
CA ARG A 190 1.19 -14.97 0.15
C ARG A 190 1.31 -15.49 1.58
N LEU A 191 0.62 -14.84 2.52
CA LEU A 191 0.62 -15.21 3.94
C LEU A 191 -0.48 -16.22 4.28
N GLY A 192 -0.20 -17.10 5.24
CA GLY A 192 -1.15 -18.11 5.76
C GLY A 192 -0.92 -19.53 5.23
N PRO A 193 -1.83 -20.48 5.54
CA PRO A 193 -1.75 -21.88 5.09
C PRO A 193 -1.69 -21.98 3.57
N GLY A 194 -0.77 -22.78 3.03
CA GLY A 194 -0.53 -22.84 1.58
C GLY A 194 0.10 -21.55 1.01
N GLY A 195 0.70 -20.74 1.87
CA GLY A 195 1.46 -19.56 1.48
C GLY A 195 2.53 -19.85 0.45
N GLY A 196 2.88 -18.83 -0.32
CA GLY A 196 3.74 -18.97 -1.48
C GLY A 196 4.58 -17.73 -1.71
N LEU A 197 5.63 -17.90 -2.49
CA LEU A 197 6.53 -16.84 -2.91
C LEU A 197 6.58 -16.84 -4.43
N HIS A 198 6.25 -15.71 -5.04
CA HIS A 198 6.35 -15.50 -6.48
C HIS A 198 7.33 -14.35 -6.75
N GLY A 199 8.30 -14.59 -7.61
CA GLY A 199 9.30 -13.61 -8.02
C GLY A 199 8.96 -13.00 -9.37
N GLU A 200 9.23 -11.70 -9.53
CA GLU A 200 9.08 -10.97 -10.77
C GLU A 200 10.35 -10.14 -11.02
N GLU A 201 10.78 -10.10 -12.28
CA GLU A 201 11.96 -9.37 -12.75
C GLU A 201 11.63 -8.51 -13.98
N ASP A 202 10.54 -8.81 -14.69
CA ASP A 202 10.06 -8.05 -15.84
C ASP A 202 9.09 -6.94 -15.40
N PHE A 203 9.63 -5.73 -15.25
CA PHE A 203 8.90 -4.51 -14.91
C PHE A 203 8.77 -3.56 -16.11
N SER A 204 8.64 -4.13 -17.31
CA SER A 204 8.39 -3.39 -18.56
C SER A 204 6.95 -2.88 -18.63
N ASP A 205 6.74 -1.84 -19.44
CA ASP A 205 5.40 -1.30 -19.70
C ASP A 205 4.52 -2.38 -20.35
N GLU A 206 5.08 -3.23 -21.22
CA GLU A 206 4.37 -4.36 -21.84
C GLU A 206 3.94 -5.43 -20.84
N ALA A 207 4.74 -5.71 -19.80
CA ALA A 207 4.36 -6.62 -18.73
C ALA A 207 3.20 -6.06 -17.91
N ILE A 208 3.22 -4.75 -17.63
CA ILE A 208 2.16 -4.07 -16.89
C ILE A 208 0.86 -4.07 -17.69
N ASP A 209 0.91 -3.72 -18.98
CA ASP A 209 -0.27 -3.69 -19.84
C ASP A 209 -0.93 -5.07 -19.96
N ARG A 210 -0.12 -6.13 -20.11
CA ARG A 210 -0.62 -7.52 -20.08
C ARG A 210 -1.28 -7.86 -18.74
N SER A 211 -0.67 -7.44 -17.62
CA SER A 211 -1.23 -7.69 -16.29
C SER A 211 -2.52 -6.91 -16.04
N PHE A 212 -2.67 -5.73 -16.64
CA PHE A 212 -3.93 -4.97 -16.64
C PHE A 212 -5.04 -5.72 -17.38
N GLN A 213 -4.75 -6.21 -18.59
CA GLN A 213 -5.72 -6.96 -19.37
C GLN A 213 -6.16 -8.24 -18.64
N GLN A 214 -5.21 -8.99 -18.06
CA GLN A 214 -5.50 -10.17 -17.25
C GLN A 214 -6.41 -9.88 -16.04
N LEU A 215 -6.24 -8.71 -15.40
CA LEU A 215 -7.11 -8.31 -14.31
C LEU A 215 -8.53 -8.04 -14.80
N ILE A 216 -8.68 -7.34 -15.93
CA ILE A 216 -9.99 -7.06 -16.54
C ILE A 216 -10.69 -8.37 -16.90
N ASP A 217 -10.01 -9.27 -17.61
CA ASP A 217 -10.58 -10.56 -18.04
C ASP A 217 -11.03 -11.41 -16.83
N SER A 218 -10.32 -11.31 -15.70
CA SER A 218 -10.66 -12.02 -14.45
C SER A 218 -11.89 -11.48 -13.72
N ILE A 219 -12.32 -10.25 -14.00
CA ILE A 219 -13.53 -9.66 -13.43
C ILE A 219 -14.77 -10.07 -14.24
N ASP A 220 -14.61 -10.26 -15.54
CA ASP A 220 -15.69 -10.59 -16.48
C ASP A 220 -15.98 -12.10 -16.59
N SER A 221 -15.20 -12.96 -15.92
CA SER A 221 -15.33 -14.44 -15.90
C SER A 221 -16.03 -14.95 -14.64
#